data_AF-A0A968NLA2-F1
#
_entry.id   AF-A0A968NLA2-F1
#
_cell.length_a   1.000
_cell.length_b   1.000
_cell.length_c   1.000
_cell.angle_alpha   90.00
_cell.angle_beta   90.00
_cell.angle_gamma   90.00
#
_symmetry.space_group_name_H-M   'P 1'
#
loop_
_entity.id
_entity.type
_entity.pdbx_description
1 polymer ?
#
loop_
_entity_poly.entity_id
_entity_poly.type
_entity_poly.pdbx_seq_one_letter_code
_entity_poly.pdbx_strand_id
1 'polypeptide(L)'
;AGWEIWYNPEMHIYHQIPKARLEKDYLISLVRGIGLARHHIRMLRLPPWKRPLLFPLGLLNDLRKAILYFLKNYKIIKSDLVAACEMEFLLSSIISPFYLWQKSLKSWLISQ
;
A
#
# COMPACT_ATOMS: atom_id res chain seq x y z
N ALA A 1 8.66 15.05 25.90
CA ALA A 1 10.13 14.94 25.83
C ALA A 1 10.62 14.61 27.23
N GLY A 2 11.40 13.54 27.43
CA GLY A 2 11.71 13.02 28.78
C GLY A 2 11.83 11.50 28.86
N TRP A 3 11.90 10.81 27.73
CA TRP A 3 12.24 9.39 27.69
C TRP A 3 13.76 9.28 27.53
N GLU A 4 14.41 8.56 28.43
CA GLU A 4 15.83 8.23 28.31
C GLU A 4 16.02 7.19 27.21
N ILE A 5 16.99 7.41 26.32
CA ILE A 5 17.35 6.44 25.28
C ILE A 5 18.46 5.55 25.85
N TRP A 6 18.14 4.28 26.06
CA TRP A 6 19.07 3.30 26.60
C TRP A 6 19.77 2.60 25.44
N TYR A 7 21.10 2.73 25.37
CA TYR A 7 21.94 1.98 24.43
C TYR A 7 22.59 0.81 25.17
N ASN A 8 22.39 -0.41 24.66
CA ASN A 8 23.05 -1.61 25.17
C ASN A 8 23.71 -2.35 23.99
N PRO A 9 25.03 -2.23 23.81
CA PRO A 9 25.73 -2.87 22.69
C PRO A 9 25.71 -4.41 22.76
N GLU A 10 25.55 -4.98 23.96
CA GLU A 10 25.51 -6.44 24.16
C GLU A 10 24.10 -7.03 23.95
N MET A 11 23.09 -6.17 23.73
CA MET A 11 21.71 -6.63 23.53
C MET A 11 21.54 -7.27 22.16
N HIS A 12 21.35 -8.59 22.17
CA HIS A 12 21.00 -9.36 20.98
C HIS A 12 19.51 -9.67 20.99
N ILE A 13 18.79 -9.19 19.98
CA ILE A 13 17.35 -9.46 19.82
C ILE A 13 17.18 -10.48 18.70
N TYR A 14 16.55 -11.60 19.00
CA TYR A 14 16.15 -12.57 17.99
C TYR A 14 14.80 -12.17 17.41
N HIS A 15 14.78 -11.80 16.13
CA HIS A 15 13.54 -11.52 15.44
C HIS A 15 12.83 -12.84 15.11
N GLN A 16 11.76 -13.15 15.82
CA GLN A 16 10.90 -14.29 15.52
C GLN A 16 9.77 -13.84 14.59
N ILE A 17 9.79 -14.36 13.35
CA ILE A 17 8.69 -14.14 12.39
C ILE A 17 7.72 -15.31 12.55
N PRO A 18 6.52 -15.10 13.12
CA PRO A 18 5.55 -16.18 13.26
C PRO A 18 5.07 -16.65 11.88
N LYS A 19 4.82 -17.96 11.73
CA LYS A 19 4.39 -18.58 10.46
C LYS A 19 3.21 -17.86 9.80
N ALA A 20 2.25 -17.38 10.60
CA ALA A 20 1.09 -16.63 10.12
C ALA A 20 1.46 -15.40 9.25
N ARG A 21 2.65 -14.82 9.44
CA ARG A 21 3.16 -13.69 8.62
C ARG A 21 3.53 -14.08 7.19
N LEU A 22 3.63 -15.37 6.92
CA LEU A 22 3.95 -15.94 5.61
C LEU A 22 2.73 -16.60 4.97
N GLU A 23 1.57 -16.52 5.61
CA GLU A 23 0.33 -17.07 5.09
C GLU A 23 -0.34 -16.08 4.12
N LYS A 24 -1.14 -16.64 3.20
CA LYS A 24 -1.76 -15.91 2.09
C LYS A 24 -2.51 -14.66 2.55
N ASP A 25 -3.34 -14.80 3.58
CA ASP A 25 -4.20 -13.70 4.04
C ASP A 25 -3.40 -12.55 4.63
N TYR A 26 -2.33 -12.87 5.37
CA TYR A 26 -1.43 -11.86 5.89
C TYR A 26 -0.72 -11.13 4.76
N LEU A 27 -0.17 -11.85 3.79
CA LEU A 27 0.58 -11.27 2.68
C LEU A 27 -0.30 -10.40 1.79
N ILE A 28 -1.53 -10.84 1.49
CA ILE A 28 -2.52 -10.04 0.77
C ILE A 28 -2.84 -8.75 1.54
N SER A 29 -3.09 -8.84 2.84
CA SER A 29 -3.37 -7.68 3.71
C SER A 29 -2.18 -6.70 3.74
N LEU A 30 -0.97 -7.22 3.89
CA LEU A 30 0.27 -6.45 3.86
C LEU A 30 0.41 -5.69 2.53
N VAL A 31 0.30 -6.40 1.41
CA VAL A 31 0.45 -5.83 0.07
C VAL A 31 -0.64 -4.81 -0.25
N ARG A 32 -1.87 -5.04 0.22
CA ARG A 32 -2.95 -4.05 0.13
C ARG A 32 -2.56 -2.76 0.85
N GLY A 33 -1.97 -2.84 2.04
CA GLY A 33 -1.44 -1.68 2.75
C GLY A 33 -0.38 -0.91 1.96
N ILE A 34 0.53 -1.62 1.30
CA ILE A 34 1.58 -1.04 0.44
C ILE A 34 0.96 -0.31 -0.76
N GLY A 35 -0.01 -0.92 -1.44
CA GLY A 35 -0.68 -0.27 -2.57
C GLY A 35 -1.52 0.94 -2.14
N LEU A 36 -2.19 0.88 -0.99
CA LEU A 36 -2.93 2.02 -0.42
C LEU A 36 -2.03 3.21 -0.07
N ALA A 37 -0.74 3.00 0.24
CA ALA A 37 0.21 4.08 0.49
C ALA A 37 0.76 4.73 -0.79
N ARG A 38 0.56 4.10 -1.96
CA ARG A 38 1.26 4.46 -3.20
C ARG A 38 0.96 5.85 -3.71
N HIS A 39 -0.30 6.29 -3.67
CA HIS A 39 -0.68 7.64 -4.10
C HIS A 39 0.04 8.70 -3.26
N HIS A 40 0.03 8.56 -1.93
CA HIS A 40 0.71 9.47 -1.02
C HIS A 40 2.19 9.60 -1.34
N ILE A 41 2.89 8.46 -1.46
CA ILE A 41 4.32 8.43 -1.77
C ILE A 41 4.61 9.10 -3.12
N ARG A 42 3.77 8.88 -4.14
CA ARG A 42 3.93 9.56 -5.44
C ARG A 42 3.74 11.08 -5.31
N MET A 43 2.75 11.54 -4.55
CA MET A 43 2.50 12.97 -4.37
C MET A 43 3.62 13.66 -3.58
N LEU A 44 4.24 12.98 -2.62
CA LEU A 44 5.41 13.49 -1.90
C LEU A 44 6.62 13.72 -2.81
N ARG A 45 6.79 12.88 -3.84
CA ARG A 45 7.88 12.99 -4.82
C ARG A 45 7.66 14.06 -5.88
N LEU A 46 6.44 14.58 -6.00
CA LEU A 46 6.07 15.53 -7.05
C LEU A 46 5.96 16.95 -6.49
N PRO A 47 6.48 17.96 -7.21
CA PRO A 47 6.25 19.35 -6.84
C PRO A 47 4.74 19.65 -6.93
N PRO A 48 4.17 20.47 -6.02
CA PRO A 48 2.72 20.67 -5.90
C PRO A 48 2.03 21.01 -7.22
N TRP A 49 2.66 21.79 -8.08
CA TRP A 49 2.12 22.22 -9.37
C TRP A 49 1.99 21.10 -10.41
N LYS A 50 2.78 20.02 -10.31
CA LYS A 50 2.67 18.85 -11.23
C LYS A 50 1.60 17.85 -10.80
N ARG A 51 1.17 17.88 -9.54
CA ARG A 51 0.20 16.94 -8.96
C ARG A 51 -1.14 16.89 -9.72
N PRO A 52 -1.81 18.02 -10.07
CA PRO A 52 -3.11 17.96 -10.74
C PRO A 52 -3.07 17.29 -12.12
N LEU A 53 -1.94 17.38 -12.83
CA LEU A 53 -1.76 16.73 -14.13
C LEU A 53 -1.32 15.26 -14.01
N LEU A 54 -0.36 14.98 -13.13
CA LEU A 54 0.22 13.64 -12.99
C LEU A 54 -0.68 12.68 -12.20
N PHE A 55 -1.60 13.20 -11.39
CA PHE A 55 -2.59 12.39 -10.69
C PHE A 55 -3.49 11.57 -11.65
N PRO A 56 -4.27 12.19 -12.57
CA PRO A 56 -5.15 11.45 -13.46
C PRO A 56 -4.36 10.51 -14.38
N LEU A 57 -3.19 10.95 -14.87
CA LEU A 57 -2.30 10.11 -15.68
C LEU A 57 -1.82 8.87 -14.89
N GLY A 58 -1.45 9.05 -13.62
CA GLY A 58 -1.06 7.96 -12.73
C GLY A 58 -2.21 6.98 -12.49
N LEU A 59 -3.42 7.50 -12.26
CA LEU A 59 -4.61 6.68 -12.02
C LEU A 59 -4.99 5.87 -13.27
N LEU A 60 -5.01 6.49 -14.45
CA LEU A 60 -5.27 5.81 -15.73
C LEU A 60 -4.24 4.72 -16.01
N ASN A 61 -2.96 4.98 -15.73
CA ASN A 61 -1.91 3.99 -15.93
C ASN A 61 -2.05 2.79 -14.97
N ASP A 62 -2.41 3.03 -13.71
CA ASP A 62 -2.66 1.95 -12.75
C ASP A 62 -3.89 1.13 -13.13
N LEU A 63 -4.97 1.78 -13.59
CA LEU A 63 -6.16 1.10 -14.11
C LEU A 63 -5.80 0.22 -15.32
N ARG A 64 -5.06 0.76 -16.28
CA ARG A 64 -4.59 0.01 -17.45
C ARG A 64 -3.76 -1.20 -17.03
N LYS A 65 -2.84 -1.05 -16.07
CA LYS A 65 -2.03 -2.15 -15.54
C LYS A 65 -2.88 -3.24 -14.87
N ALA A 66 -3.84 -2.84 -14.04
CA ALA A 66 -4.74 -3.79 -13.38
C ALA A 66 -5.57 -4.58 -14.40
N ILE A 67 -6.15 -3.91 -15.40
CA ILE A 67 -6.93 -4.56 -16.46
C ILE A 67 -6.08 -5.55 -17.24
N LEU A 68 -4.90 -5.12 -17.73
CA LEU A 68 -4.02 -5.99 -18.50
C LEU A 68 -3.52 -7.18 -17.69
N TYR A 69 -3.18 -6.95 -16.41
CA TYR A 69 -2.74 -8.01 -15.52
C TYR A 69 -3.85 -9.02 -15.25
N PHE A 70 -5.08 -8.53 -15.02
CA PHE A 70 -6.25 -9.37 -14.82
C PHE A 70 -6.53 -10.22 -16.06
N LEU A 71 -6.61 -9.61 -17.24
CA LEU A 71 -6.87 -10.33 -18.50
C LEU A 71 -5.83 -11.42 -18.77
N LYS A 72 -4.56 -11.16 -18.45
CA LYS A 72 -3.47 -12.13 -18.63
C LYS A 72 -3.51 -13.27 -17.60
N ASN A 73 -3.87 -12.99 -16.35
CA ASN A 73 -3.65 -13.91 -15.22
C ASN A 73 -4.94 -14.39 -14.52
N TYR A 74 -6.14 -14.07 -15.04
CA TYR A 74 -7.41 -14.36 -14.35
C TYR A 74 -7.59 -15.82 -13.89
N LYS A 75 -7.04 -16.78 -14.64
CA LYS A 75 -7.09 -18.21 -14.28
C LYS A 75 -6.21 -18.55 -13.07
N ILE A 76 -5.07 -17.88 -12.91
CA ILE A 76 -4.07 -18.18 -11.89
C ILE A 76 -4.17 -17.30 -10.64
N ILE A 77 -4.87 -16.16 -10.71
CA ILE A 77 -5.00 -15.22 -9.57
C ILE A 77 -5.56 -15.88 -8.31
N LYS A 78 -6.42 -16.90 -8.44
CA LYS A 78 -6.99 -17.60 -7.27
C LYS A 78 -6.04 -18.63 -6.66
N SER A 79 -5.27 -19.33 -7.50
CA SER A 79 -4.41 -20.45 -7.10
C SER A 79 -3.01 -20.01 -6.71
N ASP A 80 -2.45 -19.01 -7.38
CA ASP A 80 -1.09 -18.55 -7.17
C ASP A 80 -1.03 -17.35 -6.20
N LEU A 81 -0.22 -17.47 -5.16
CA LEU A 81 -0.07 -16.46 -4.11
C LEU A 81 0.53 -15.16 -4.65
N VAL A 82 1.51 -15.26 -5.54
CA VAL A 82 2.20 -14.09 -6.09
C VAL A 82 1.25 -13.33 -7.01
N ALA A 83 0.49 -14.03 -7.85
CA ALA A 83 -0.52 -13.43 -8.71
C ALA A 83 -1.65 -12.76 -7.92
N ALA A 84 -2.07 -13.36 -6.80
CA ALA A 84 -3.04 -12.76 -5.89
C ALA A 84 -2.50 -11.46 -5.28
N CYS A 85 -1.25 -11.47 -4.78
CA CYS A 85 -0.62 -10.30 -4.19
C CYS A 85 -0.42 -9.17 -5.22
N GLU A 86 0.07 -9.48 -6.41
CA GLU A 86 0.26 -8.48 -7.47
C GLU A 86 -1.08 -7.86 -7.89
N MET A 87 -2.13 -8.66 -8.04
CA MET A 87 -3.46 -8.14 -8.35
C MET A 87 -3.98 -7.22 -7.23
N GLU A 88 -3.84 -7.61 -5.96
CA GLU A 88 -4.23 -6.78 -4.81
C GLU A 88 -3.41 -5.49 -4.72
N PHE A 89 -2.11 -5.53 -5.03
CA PHE A 89 -1.30 -4.33 -5.12
C PHE A 89 -1.81 -3.34 -6.18
N LEU A 90 -2.19 -3.85 -7.35
CA LEU A 90 -2.72 -3.03 -8.45
C LEU A 90 -4.08 -2.43 -8.09
N LEU A 91 -5.00 -3.23 -7.53
CA LEU A 91 -6.31 -2.75 -7.11
C LEU A 91 -6.22 -1.71 -6.00
N SER A 92 -5.43 -1.99 -4.96
CA SER A 92 -5.22 -1.06 -3.85
C SER A 92 -4.51 0.23 -4.30
N SER A 93 -3.62 0.17 -5.30
CA SER A 93 -3.01 1.36 -5.91
C SER A 93 -4.04 2.28 -6.57
N ILE A 94 -5.08 1.72 -7.21
CA ILE A 94 -6.18 2.49 -7.81
C ILE A 94 -7.04 3.14 -6.73
N ILE A 95 -7.31 2.43 -5.63
CA ILE A 95 -8.15 2.89 -4.52
C ILE A 95 -7.43 3.93 -3.63
N SER A 96 -6.10 3.85 -3.56
CA SER A 96 -5.22 4.66 -2.71
C SER A 96 -5.57 6.16 -2.61
N PRO A 97 -5.85 6.90 -3.70
CA PRO A 97 -6.19 8.32 -3.63
C PRO A 97 -7.47 8.60 -2.82
N PHE A 98 -8.49 7.75 -3.02
CA PHE A 98 -9.79 7.90 -2.38
C PHE A 98 -9.75 7.49 -0.91
N TYR A 99 -9.01 6.42 -0.60
CA TYR A 99 -8.87 5.91 0.77
C TYR A 99 -8.26 6.95 1.72
N LEU A 100 -7.18 7.61 1.29
CA LEU A 100 -6.50 8.61 2.11
C LEU A 100 -7.32 9.88 2.26
N TRP A 101 -8.01 10.30 1.20
CA TRP A 101 -8.91 11.44 1.28
C TRP A 101 -10.07 11.18 2.25
N GLN A 102 -10.69 10.00 2.16
CA GLN A 102 -11.74 9.60 3.10
C GLN A 102 -11.23 9.57 4.55
N LYS A 103 -10.02 9.04 4.78
CA LYS A 103 -9.41 9.01 6.12
C LYS A 103 -9.13 10.43 6.65
N SER A 104 -8.61 11.31 5.81
CA SER A 104 -8.37 12.71 6.16
C SER A 104 -9.67 13.44 6.49
N LEU A 105 -10.72 13.23 5.70
CA LEU A 105 -12.03 13.85 5.91
C LEU A 105 -12.67 13.38 7.22
N LYS A 106 -12.64 12.06 7.49
CA LYS A 106 -13.14 11.49 8.75
C LYS A 106 -12.40 12.04 9.96
N SER A 107 -11.07 12.13 9.89
CA SER A 107 -10.27 12.69 11.00
C SER A 107 -10.62 14.15 11.27
N TRP A 108 -10.83 14.94 10.22
CA TRP A 108 -11.23 16.34 10.35
C TRP A 108 -12.62 16.48 10.97
N LEU A 109 -13.59 15.65 10.57
CA LEU A 109 -14.95 15.64 11.13
C LEU A 109 -15.00 15.28 12.61
N ILE A 110 -14.13 14.41 13.11
CA ILE A 110 -14.07 14.00 14.52
C ILE A 110 -13.41 15.06 15.41
N SER A 111 -12.57 15.93 14.82
CA SER A 111 -11.89 17.02 15.54
C SER A 111 -12.71 18.32 15.65
N GLN A 112 -13.93 18.35 15.10
CA GLN A 112 -14.92 19.42 15.24
C GLN A 112 -15.92 19.05 16.33
#